data_AF-A0A6L7SU68-F1
#
_entry.id   AF-A0A6L7SU68-F1
#
_cell.length_a   1.000
_cell.length_b   1.000
_cell.length_c   1.000
_cell.angle_alpha   90.00
_cell.angle_beta   90.00
_cell.angle_gamma   90.00
#
_symmetry.space_group_name_H-M   'P 1'
#
loop_
_entity.id
_entity.type
_entity.pdbx_description
1 polymer ?
#
loop_
_entity_poly.entity_id
_entity_poly.type
_entity_poly.pdbx_seq_one_letter_code
_entity_poly.pdbx_strand_id
1 'polypeptide(L)'
;MPSSHARNVALTPELSGFVDEQVVSGRYASASEVMRAGLRALQAHHDLDVIATRVAEALDQLDSGHGITGTLEQVLGDVLDAARTRRG
;
A
#
# COMPACT_ATOMS: atom_id res chain seq x y z
N MET A 1 28.22 -1.46 -1.08
CA MET A 1 28.14 -0.25 -1.92
C MET A 1 26.95 0.55 -1.44
N PRO A 2 27.06 1.80 -0.93
CA PRO A 2 25.86 2.58 -0.72
C PRO A 2 25.35 2.96 -2.11
N SER A 3 24.31 2.27 -2.58
CA SER A 3 23.58 2.64 -3.79
C SER A 3 22.78 3.91 -3.48
N SER A 4 23.45 5.06 -3.49
CA SER A 4 22.79 6.36 -3.39
C SER A 4 22.00 6.61 -4.69
N HIS A 5 20.72 6.26 -4.69
CA HIS A 5 19.80 6.59 -5.78
C HIS A 5 19.24 7.99 -5.53
N ALA A 6 19.99 9.01 -5.94
CA ALA A 6 19.51 10.39 -5.91
C ALA A 6 18.62 10.64 -7.14
N ARG A 7 17.43 11.20 -6.91
CA ARG A 7 16.50 11.61 -7.97
C ARG A 7 16.18 13.09 -7.81
N ASN A 8 16.36 13.86 -8.88
CA ASN A 8 15.94 15.26 -8.91
C ASN A 8 14.43 15.32 -9.18
N VAL A 9 13.71 16.13 -8.41
CA VAL A 9 12.26 16.29 -8.50
C VAL A 9 11.96 17.77 -8.37
N ALA A 10 11.18 18.32 -9.31
CA ALA A 10 10.66 19.67 -9.20
C ALA A 10 9.48 19.68 -8.21
N LEU A 11 9.55 20.56 -7.22
CA LEU A 11 8.46 20.81 -6.28
C LEU A 11 7.76 22.11 -6.64
N THR A 12 6.45 22.18 -6.40
CA THR A 12 5.75 23.47 -6.42
C THR A 12 6.24 24.33 -5.25
N PRO A 13 6.08 25.66 -5.31
CA PRO A 13 6.50 26.55 -4.22
C PRO A 13 5.91 26.16 -2.86
N GLU A 14 4.66 25.72 -2.84
CA GLU A 14 3.95 25.31 -1.62
C GLU A 14 4.57 24.07 -1.00
N LEU A 15 4.91 23.06 -1.82
CA LEU A 15 5.56 21.84 -1.35
C LEU A 15 6.99 22.08 -0.89
N SER A 16 7.72 22.99 -1.57
CA SER A 16 9.06 23.41 -1.13
C SER A 16 8.99 24.07 0.24
N GLY A 17 8.06 25.02 0.44
CA GLY A 17 7.87 25.69 1.72
C GLY A 17 7.51 24.72 2.85
N PHE A 18 6.62 23.76 2.59
CA PHE A 18 6.31 22.69 3.55
C PHE A 18 7.55 21.89 3.93
N VAL A 19 8.39 21.48 2.96
CA VAL A 19 9.63 20.75 3.26
C VAL A 19 10.56 21.59 4.13
N ASP A 20 10.71 22.87 3.81
CA ASP A 20 11.57 23.79 4.57
C ASP A 20 11.07 23.96 6.01
N GLU A 21 9.77 24.18 6.23
CA GLU A 21 9.15 24.27 7.56
C GLU A 21 9.38 23.00 8.39
N GLN A 22 9.27 21.83 7.75
CA GLN A 22 9.48 20.53 8.39
C GLN A 22 10.93 20.29 8.82
N VAL A 23 11.90 20.87 8.12
CA VAL A 23 13.31 20.84 8.49
C VAL A 23 13.65 21.89 9.54
N VAL A 24 13.18 23.14 9.35
CA VAL A 24 13.40 24.26 10.29
C VAL A 24 12.80 23.97 11.67
N SER A 25 11.65 23.32 11.73
CA SER A 25 11.03 22.88 12.99
C SER A 25 11.82 21.78 13.71
N GLY A 26 12.84 21.19 13.07
CA GLY A 26 13.64 20.11 13.62
C GLY A 26 12.97 18.74 13.61
N ARG A 27 11.76 18.61 13.02
CA ARG A 27 11.09 17.30 12.92
C ARG A 27 11.85 16.33 12.02
N TYR A 28 12.54 16.85 11.01
CA TYR A 28 13.37 16.08 10.10
C TYR A 28 14.72 16.77 9.90
N ALA A 29 15.78 15.98 9.73
CA ALA A 29 17.14 16.51 9.60
C ALA A 29 17.46 17.01 8.18
N SER A 30 16.66 16.64 7.17
CA SER A 30 16.89 17.05 5.78
C SER A 30 15.63 16.95 4.92
N ALA A 31 15.62 17.67 3.80
CA ALA A 31 14.59 17.56 2.77
C ALA A 31 14.42 16.12 2.27
N SER A 32 15.54 15.40 2.04
CA SER A 32 15.47 14.00 1.61
C SER A 32 14.79 13.10 2.64
N GLU A 33 14.87 13.42 3.93
CA GLU A 33 14.18 12.67 4.97
C GLU A 33 12.67 12.94 4.97
N VAL A 34 12.25 14.21 4.81
CA VAL A 34 10.85 14.59 4.61
C VAL A 34 10.27 13.85 3.41
N MET A 35 10.97 13.88 2.27
CA MET A 35 10.53 13.21 1.05
C MET A 35 10.40 11.69 1.24
N ARG A 36 11.37 11.04 1.88
CA ARG A 36 11.26 9.60 2.19
C ARG A 36 10.10 9.29 3.12
N ALA A 37 9.84 10.13 4.13
CA ALA A 37 8.71 9.96 5.03
C ALA A 37 7.37 10.08 4.28
N GLY A 38 7.23 11.11 3.44
CA GLY A 38 6.05 11.29 2.59
C GLY A 38 5.82 10.13 1.62
N LEU A 39 6.88 9.64 0.96
CA LEU A 39 6.77 8.50 0.05
C LEU A 39 6.39 7.20 0.76
N ARG A 40 6.91 6.96 1.97
CA ARG A 40 6.51 5.80 2.78
C ARG A 40 5.04 5.88 3.19
N ALA A 41 4.56 7.06 3.57
CA ALA A 41 3.15 7.26 3.87
C ALA A 41 2.27 7.02 2.65
N LEU A 42 2.65 7.56 1.48
CA LEU A 42 1.93 7.34 0.22
C LEU A 42 1.87 5.85 -0.15
N GLN A 43 2.98 5.12 0.01
CA GLN A 43 3.02 3.68 -0.24
C GLN A 43 2.08 2.91 0.71
N ALA A 44 2.10 3.24 2.01
CA ALA A 44 1.21 2.61 2.98
C ALA A 44 -0.27 2.86 2.67
N HIS A 45 -0.63 4.07 2.22
CA HIS A 45 -1.99 4.37 1.77
C HIS A 45 -2.38 3.54 0.55
N HIS A 46 -1.49 3.43 -0.45
CA HIS A 46 -1.76 2.62 -1.63
C HIS A 46 -2.00 1.14 -1.30
N ASP A 47 -1.22 0.56 -0.39
CA ASP A 47 -1.41 -0.83 0.05
C ASP A 47 -2.77 -1.03 0.73
N LEU A 48 -3.21 -0.05 1.52
CA LEU A 48 -4.54 -0.06 2.16
C LEU A 48 -5.66 0.04 1.14
N ASP A 49 -5.55 0.90 0.13
CA ASP A 49 -6.54 1.04 -0.93
C ASP A 49 -6.70 -0.25 -1.74
N VAL A 50 -5.59 -0.94 -2.01
CA VAL A 50 -5.61 -2.26 -2.67
C VAL A 50 -6.33 -3.29 -1.81
N ILE A 51 -6.07 -3.32 -0.51
CA ILE A 51 -6.76 -4.25 0.41
C ILE A 51 -8.25 -3.92 0.48
N ALA A 52 -8.60 -2.64 0.65
CA ALA A 52 -9.99 -2.19 0.73
C ALA A 52 -10.76 -2.58 -0.55
N THR A 53 -10.14 -2.38 -1.72
CA THR A 53 -10.72 -2.78 -3.01
C THR A 53 -10.97 -4.28 -3.07
N ARG A 54 -9.99 -5.11 -2.69
CA ARG A 54 -10.13 -6.58 -2.69
C ARG A 54 -11.20 -7.06 -1.70
N VAL A 55 -11.31 -6.41 -0.55
CA VAL A 55 -12.33 -6.72 0.45
C VAL A 55 -13.72 -6.40 -0.09
N ALA A 56 -13.89 -5.23 -0.71
CA ALA A 56 -15.16 -4.86 -1.35
C ALA A 56 -15.57 -5.87 -2.42
N GLU A 57 -14.66 -6.25 -3.32
CA GLU A 57 -14.92 -7.27 -4.35
C GLU A 57 -15.31 -8.63 -3.73
N ALA A 58 -14.63 -9.05 -2.66
CA ALA A 58 -14.94 -10.30 -1.97
C ALA A 58 -16.33 -10.26 -1.31
N LEU A 59 -16.71 -9.13 -0.71
CA LEU A 59 -18.04 -8.95 -0.12
C LEU A 59 -19.14 -8.97 -1.20
N ASP A 60 -18.94 -8.28 -2.32
CA ASP A 60 -19.89 -8.30 -3.45
C ASP A 60 -20.09 -9.72 -3.99
N GLN A 61 -19.02 -10.53 -4.05
CA GLN A 61 -19.11 -11.94 -4.44
C GLN A 61 -19.94 -12.75 -3.45
N LEU A 62 -19.77 -12.54 -2.14
CA LEU A 62 -20.55 -13.20 -1.10
C LEU A 62 -22.04 -12.81 -1.18
N ASP A 63 -22.32 -11.52 -1.30
CA ASP A 63 -23.70 -10.99 -1.41
C ASP A 63 -24.40 -11.50 -2.67
N SER A 64 -23.64 -11.70 -3.75
CA SER A 64 -24.15 -12.25 -5.01
C SER A 64 -24.23 -13.79 -5.01
N GLY A 65 -23.91 -14.47 -3.89
CA GLY A 65 -23.99 -15.92 -3.75
C GLY A 65 -22.85 -16.71 -4.39
N HIS A 66 -21.74 -16.05 -4.77
CA HIS A 66 -20.55 -16.67 -5.35
C HIS A 66 -19.51 -17.11 -4.31
N GLY A 67 -19.89 -17.20 -3.04
CA GLY A 67 -19.03 -17.71 -1.97
C GLY A 67 -18.83 -19.23 -2.02
N ILE A 68 -17.70 -19.70 -1.50
CA ILE A 68 -17.50 -21.13 -1.22
C ILE A 68 -18.34 -21.48 0.00
N THR A 69 -19.25 -22.46 -0.14
CA THR A 69 -20.16 -22.90 0.92
C THR A 69 -19.99 -24.40 1.17
N GLY A 70 -20.15 -24.84 2.42
CA GLY A 70 -19.98 -26.24 2.78
C GLY A 70 -19.48 -26.42 4.21
N THR A 71 -19.08 -27.64 4.54
CA THR A 71 -18.38 -27.93 5.80
C THR A 71 -17.01 -27.27 5.84
N LEU A 72 -16.44 -27.09 7.03
CA LEU A 72 -15.10 -26.50 7.21
C LEU A 72 -14.04 -27.22 6.36
N GLU A 73 -14.10 -28.55 6.30
CA GLU A 73 -13.15 -29.37 5.54
C GLU A 73 -13.24 -29.11 4.03
N GLN A 74 -14.46 -28.95 3.51
CA GLN A 74 -14.70 -28.64 2.09
C GLN A 74 -14.23 -27.24 1.75
N VAL A 75 -14.58 -26.24 2.57
CA VAL A 75 -14.16 -24.85 2.36
C VAL A 75 -12.63 -24.73 2.41
N LEU A 76 -11.98 -25.38 3.37
CA LEU A 76 -10.52 -25.35 3.47
C LEU A 76 -9.87 -26.02 2.25
N GLY A 77 -10.42 -27.14 1.77
CA GLY A 77 -9.95 -27.82 0.56
C GLY A 77 -10.01 -26.91 -0.67
N ASP A 78 -11.19 -26.34 -0.94
CA ASP A 78 -11.44 -25.49 -2.11
C ASP A 78 -10.57 -24.22 -2.09
N VAL A 79 -10.37 -23.61 -0.92
CA VAL A 79 -9.48 -22.44 -0.75
C VAL A 79 -8.02 -22.81 -1.04
N LEU A 80 -7.55 -23.97 -0.55
CA LEU A 80 -6.17 -24.41 -0.77
C LEU A 80 -5.91 -24.74 -2.25
N ASP A 81 -6.88 -25.32 -2.94
CA ASP A 81 -6.78 -25.63 -4.38
C ASP A 81 -6.83 -24.38 -5.25
N ALA A 82 -7.68 -23.41 -4.91
CA ALA A 82 -7.70 -22.09 -5.54
C ALA A 82 -6.39 -21.31 -5.33
N ALA A 83 -5.76 -21.44 -4.15
CA ALA A 83 -4.48 -20.80 -3.87
C ALA A 83 -3.32 -21.42 -4.66
N ARG A 84 -3.35 -22.75 -4.90
CA ARG A 84 -2.35 -23.43 -5.74
C ARG A 84 -2.43 -23.00 -7.20
N THR A 85 -3.63 -22.87 -7.75
CA THR A 85 -3.84 -22.48 -9.16
C THR A 85 -3.41 -21.05 -9.47
N ARG A 86 -3.45 -20.13 -8.49
CA ARG A 86 -2.94 -18.74 -8.67
C ARG A 86 -1.43 -18.59 -8.60
N ARG A 87 -0.70 -19.61 -8.14
CA ARG A 87 0.76 -19.56 -7.95
C ARG A 87 1.55 -20.22 -9.09
N GLY A 88 0.85 -20.89 -10.01
CA GLY A 88 1.40 -21.54 -11.19
C GLY A 88 1.36 -20.67 -12.44
#